data_AF-A0A7V8VP61-F1
#
_entry.id   AF-A0A7V8VP61-F1
#
_cell.length_a   1.000
_cell.length_b   1.000
_cell.length_c   1.000
_cell.angle_alpha   90.00
_cell.angle_beta   90.00
_cell.angle_gamma   90.00
#
_symmetry.space_group_name_H-M   'P 1'
#
loop_
_entity.id
_entity.type
_entity.pdbx_description
1 polymer ?
#
loop_
_entity_poly.entity_id
_entity_poly.type
_entity_poly.pdbx_seq_one_letter_code
_entity_poly.pdbx_strand_id
1 'polypeptide(L)'
;MIDALRVNGQAGGTTFDNGVVQVVFNNTAGGQTATISYDLTGSPSITGVAIFVFGGNLGGNLYTVTADQMVIGFGTVNAPLAGNSGSFADISHIDFFV
;
A
#
# COMPACT_ATOMS: atom_id res chain seq x y z
N MET A 1 18.72 -7.55 4.01
CA MET A 1 17.80 -7.08 5.06
C MET A 1 16.58 -6.62 4.29
N ILE A 2 15.40 -7.23 4.51
CA ILE A 2 14.17 -6.72 3.89
C ILE A 2 13.78 -5.52 4.75
N ASP A 3 13.77 -4.33 4.16
CA ASP A 3 13.27 -3.13 4.83
C ASP A 3 11.79 -2.95 4.46
N ALA A 4 11.01 -2.35 5.35
CA ALA A 4 9.59 -2.12 5.12
C ALA A 4 9.30 -0.63 5.22
N LEU A 5 8.84 -0.04 4.12
CA LEU A 5 8.39 1.35 4.08
C LEU A 5 6.91 1.40 4.45
N ARG A 6 6.58 2.01 5.58
CA ARG A 6 5.21 2.13 6.08
C ARG A 6 4.56 3.46 5.70
N VAL A 7 3.34 3.37 5.19
CA VAL A 7 2.42 4.49 4.97
C VAL A 7 1.25 4.36 5.93
N ASN A 8 1.17 5.24 6.94
CA ASN A 8 0.04 5.26 7.87
C ASN A 8 -1.22 5.82 7.18
N GLY A 9 -2.38 5.25 7.51
CA GLY A 9 -3.67 5.64 6.98
C GLY A 9 -4.13 7.02 7.44
N GLN A 10 -5.07 7.58 6.66
CA GLN A 10 -5.89 8.77 6.91
C GLN A 10 -5.29 10.18 6.72
N ALA A 11 -4.23 10.34 5.92
CA ALA A 11 -3.97 11.63 5.26
C ALA A 11 -3.78 11.39 3.76
N GLY A 12 -4.73 11.84 2.94
CA GLY A 12 -4.65 11.69 1.48
C GLY A 12 -3.38 12.33 0.91
N GLY A 13 -2.72 11.63 -0.02
CA GLY A 13 -1.55 12.17 -0.74
C GLY A 13 -0.23 12.02 -0.01
N THR A 14 -0.05 10.98 0.81
CA THR A 14 1.24 10.76 1.47
C THR A 14 2.28 10.27 0.46
N THR A 15 3.35 11.04 0.31
CA THR A 15 4.55 10.66 -0.45
C THR A 15 5.68 10.37 0.51
N PHE A 16 6.41 9.28 0.28
CA PHE A 16 7.57 8.90 1.10
C PHE A 16 8.78 8.62 0.21
N ASP A 17 9.96 8.66 0.84
CA ASP A 17 11.26 8.47 0.20
C ASP A 17 11.50 9.46 -0.96
N ASN A 18 11.49 10.76 -0.66
CA ASN A 18 11.74 11.83 -1.64
C ASN A 18 10.78 11.84 -2.86
N GLY A 19 9.59 11.26 -2.73
CA GLY A 19 8.57 11.20 -3.79
C GLY A 19 8.56 9.92 -4.62
N VAL A 20 9.35 8.92 -4.24
CA VAL A 20 9.49 7.62 -4.93
C VAL A 20 8.24 6.76 -4.79
N VAL A 21 7.59 6.77 -3.62
CA VAL A 21 6.33 6.06 -3.38
C VAL A 21 5.22 7.06 -3.11
N GLN A 22 4.11 6.91 -3.84
CA GLN A 22 2.90 7.71 -3.67
C GLN A 22 1.72 6.80 -3.33
N VAL A 23 0.98 7.18 -2.28
CA VAL A 23 -0.26 6.53 -1.89
C VAL A 23 -1.39 7.55 -1.85
N VAL A 24 -2.45 7.26 -2.58
CA VAL A 24 -3.68 8.05 -2.62
C VAL A 24 -4.80 7.19 -2.05
N PHE A 25 -5.21 7.49 -0.82
CA PHE A 25 -6.38 6.85 -0.22
C PHE A 25 -7.64 7.28 -0.96
N ASN A 26 -8.37 6.32 -1.52
CA ASN A 26 -9.59 6.57 -2.25
C ASN A 26 -10.75 6.54 -1.24
N ASN A 27 -11.43 7.67 -1.08
CA ASN A 27 -12.65 7.94 -0.29
C ASN A 27 -12.42 8.70 1.03
N THR A 28 -13.03 9.89 1.11
CA THR A 28 -13.04 10.85 2.23
C THR A 28 -13.88 10.40 3.44
N ALA A 29 -14.67 9.32 3.32
CA ALA A 29 -15.55 8.85 4.40
C ALA A 29 -15.21 7.45 4.95
N GLY A 30 -14.17 6.77 4.46
CA GLY A 30 -13.86 5.43 4.99
C GLY A 30 -12.62 4.71 4.50
N GLY A 31 -11.64 5.34 3.84
CA GLY A 31 -10.26 4.81 3.69
C GLY A 31 -10.09 3.34 3.28
N GLN A 32 -11.08 2.71 2.63
CA GLN A 32 -11.15 1.25 2.44
C GLN A 32 -10.24 0.75 1.31
N THR A 33 -9.95 1.63 0.37
CA THR A 33 -9.11 1.35 -0.78
C THR A 33 -8.08 2.46 -0.94
N ALA A 34 -6.97 2.14 -1.57
CA ALA A 34 -5.94 3.11 -1.93
C ALA A 34 -5.42 2.82 -3.33
N THR A 35 -5.16 3.87 -4.09
CA THR A 35 -4.34 3.79 -5.28
C THR A 35 -2.90 3.97 -4.85
N ILE A 36 -2.06 3.04 -5.27
CA ILE A 36 -0.62 3.06 -5.03
C ILE A 36 0.09 3.27 -6.35
N SER A 37 1.18 4.02 -6.32
CA SER A 37 2.14 4.11 -7.42
C SER A 37 3.54 4.31 -6.86
N TYR A 38 4.53 3.69 -7.48
CA TYR A 38 5.93 3.84 -7.10
C TYR A 38 6.85 3.77 -8.31
N ASP A 39 7.94 4.51 -8.23
CA ASP A 39 9.02 4.53 -9.21
C ASP A 39 10.38 4.50 -8.49
N LEU A 40 10.93 3.30 -8.38
CA LEU A 40 12.19 3.03 -7.69
C LEU A 40 13.41 3.18 -8.61
N THR A 41 13.27 3.72 -9.83
CA THR A 41 14.39 3.81 -10.79
C THR A 41 15.56 4.65 -10.27
N GLY A 42 15.29 5.63 -9.41
CA GLY A 42 16.30 6.45 -8.72
C GLY A 42 16.99 5.75 -7.54
N SER A 43 16.51 4.57 -7.14
CA SER A 43 16.93 3.83 -5.95
C SER A 43 17.30 2.37 -6.28
N PRO A 44 18.41 2.11 -7.01
CA PRO A 44 18.73 0.79 -7.57
C PRO A 44 19.02 -0.31 -6.54
N SER A 45 19.14 0.04 -5.25
CA SER A 45 19.29 -0.91 -4.13
C SER A 45 17.96 -1.33 -3.50
N ILE A 46 16.83 -0.81 -3.99
CA ILE A 46 15.49 -0.99 -3.45
C ILE A 46 14.65 -1.66 -4.52
N THR A 47 14.00 -2.79 -4.22
CA THR A 47 13.12 -3.48 -5.18
C THR A 47 11.83 -3.91 -4.53
N GLY A 48 10.69 -3.45 -5.03
CA GLY A 48 9.38 -3.83 -4.52
C GLY A 48 9.16 -5.34 -4.59
N VAL A 49 9.00 -5.98 -3.44
CA VAL A 49 8.74 -7.43 -3.31
C VAL A 49 7.26 -7.70 -3.06
N ALA A 50 6.66 -6.89 -2.19
CA ALA A 50 5.29 -7.10 -1.73
C ALA A 50 4.70 -5.84 -1.14
N ILE A 51 3.37 -5.78 -1.11
CA ILE A 51 2.61 -4.70 -0.50
C ILE A 51 1.59 -5.32 0.44
N PHE A 52 1.61 -4.91 1.70
CA PHE A 52 0.71 -5.45 2.70
C PHE A 52 -0.19 -4.34 3.26
N VAL A 53 -1.50 -4.52 3.13
CA VAL A 53 -2.50 -3.53 3.53
C VAL A 53 -3.19 -3.99 4.79
N PHE A 54 -3.01 -3.23 5.88
CA PHE A 54 -3.61 -3.53 7.17
C PHE A 54 -4.89 -2.74 7.37
N GLY A 55 -5.95 -3.38 7.88
CA GLY A 55 -7.21 -2.71 8.17
C GLY A 55 -8.16 -3.55 9.01
N GLY A 56 -9.00 -2.87 9.80
CA GLY A 56 -9.96 -3.51 10.71
C GLY A 56 -9.33 -4.47 11.74
N ASN A 57 -10.16 -5.33 12.33
CA ASN A 57 -9.74 -6.32 13.32
C ASN A 57 -9.28 -7.66 12.72
N LEU A 58 -9.33 -7.82 11.39
CA LEU A 58 -9.08 -9.08 10.69
C LEU A 58 -7.69 -9.20 10.05
N GLY A 59 -6.80 -8.24 10.27
CA GLY A 59 -5.39 -8.32 9.85
C GLY A 59 -5.10 -7.52 8.58
N GLY A 60 -4.58 -8.17 7.54
CA GLY A 60 -4.21 -7.48 6.31
C GLY A 60 -4.18 -8.35 5.05
N ASN A 61 -4.23 -7.69 3.90
CA ASN A 61 -4.14 -8.30 2.58
C ASN A 61 -2.72 -8.16 2.02
N LEU A 62 -2.17 -9.24 1.49
CA LEU A 62 -0.88 -9.24 0.80
C LEU A 62 -1.08 -9.19 -0.72
N TYR A 63 -0.43 -8.23 -1.35
CA TYR A 63 -0.33 -8.08 -2.81
C TYR A 63 1.10 -8.37 -3.23
N THR A 64 1.29 -9.42 -4.01
CA THR A 64 2.59 -9.77 -4.59
C THR A 64 2.88 -8.88 -5.79
N VAL A 65 4.12 -8.39 -5.87
CA VAL A 65 4.59 -7.60 -7.00
C VAL A 65 5.16 -8.56 -8.06
N THR A 66 4.79 -8.38 -9.34
CA THR A 66 5.37 -9.18 -10.43
C THR A 66 6.79 -8.71 -10.74
N ALA A 67 7.58 -9.55 -11.44
CA ALA A 67 8.95 -9.17 -11.86
C ALA A 67 9.00 -7.81 -12.59
N ASP A 68 8.03 -7.55 -13.47
CA ASP A 68 7.92 -6.30 -14.23
C ASP A 68 7.55 -5.09 -13.36
N GLN A 69 6.95 -5.34 -12.19
CA GLN A 69 6.51 -4.30 -11.28
C GLN A 69 7.52 -4.04 -10.15
N MET A 70 8.63 -4.80 -10.04
CA MET A 70 9.59 -4.65 -8.92
C MET A 70 10.27 -3.27 -8.87
N VAL A 71 10.29 -2.53 -9.98
CA VAL A 71 10.92 -1.20 -10.06
C VAL A 71 9.89 -0.08 -10.24
N ILE A 72 8.89 -0.29 -11.10
CA ILE A 72 7.81 0.68 -11.33
C ILE A 72 6.49 -0.07 -11.24
N GLY A 73 5.58 0.39 -10.39
CA GLY A 73 4.31 -0.27 -10.21
C GLY A 73 3.18 0.71 -9.90
N PHE A 74 1.98 0.31 -10.25
CA PHE A 74 0.76 1.01 -9.89
C PHE A 74 -0.38 0.01 -9.71
N GLY A 75 -1.36 0.38 -8.90
CA GLY A 75 -2.54 -0.47 -8.71
C GLY A 75 -3.48 0.07 -7.65
N THR A 76 -4.63 -0.59 -7.53
CA THR A 76 -5.56 -0.36 -6.43
C THR A 76 -5.45 -1.50 -5.45
N VAL A 77 -5.31 -1.15 -4.19
CA VAL A 77 -5.32 -2.10 -3.07
C VAL A 77 -6.51 -1.81 -2.17
N ASN A 78 -6.94 -2.83 -1.44
CA ASN A 78 -8.08 -2.76 -0.52
C ASN A 78 -7.68 -3.33 0.84
N ALA A 79 -8.25 -2.77 1.89
CA ALA A 79 -8.20 -3.36 3.21
C ALA A 79 -8.91 -4.73 3.24
N PRO A 80 -8.69 -5.55 4.28
CA PRO A 80 -9.47 -6.76 4.52
C PRO A 80 -10.96 -6.47 4.63
N LEU A 81 -11.79 -7.50 4.44
CA LEU A 81 -13.22 -7.40 4.74
C LEU A 81 -13.45 -7.09 6.22
N ALA A 82 -14.44 -6.27 6.53
CA ALA A 82 -14.91 -5.96 7.88
C ALA A 82 -15.89 -7.06 8.34
N GLY A 83 -15.35 -8.23 8.70
CA GLY A 83 -16.16 -9.36 9.19
C GLY A 83 -17.20 -9.84 8.18
N ASN A 84 -18.38 -10.21 8.67
CA ASN A 84 -19.47 -10.75 7.86
C ASN A 84 -20.24 -9.68 7.05
N SER A 85 -19.81 -8.42 7.07
CA SER A 85 -20.51 -7.33 6.37
C SER A 85 -20.37 -7.40 4.84
N GLY A 86 -19.37 -8.13 4.33
CA GLY A 86 -19.02 -8.14 2.91
C GLY A 86 -18.43 -6.82 2.39
N SER A 87 -18.25 -5.83 3.25
CA SER A 87 -17.60 -4.55 2.94
C SER A 87 -16.15 -4.55 3.44
N PHE A 88 -15.27 -3.78 2.82
CA PHE A 88 -13.89 -3.61 3.32
C PHE A 88 -13.89 -2.80 4.63
N ALA A 89 -12.89 -3.07 5.47
CA ALA A 89 -12.57 -2.21 6.61
C ALA A 89 -11.81 -0.96 6.13
N ASP A 90 -11.65 0.03 7.01
CA ASP A 90 -10.77 1.16 6.75
C ASP A 90 -9.29 0.71 6.82
N ILE A 91 -8.46 1.24 5.92
CA ILE A 91 -7.02 1.00 5.93
C ILE A 91 -6.38 1.76 7.10
N SER A 92 -5.70 1.01 7.97
CA SER A 92 -4.91 1.55 9.07
C SER A 92 -3.50 1.98 8.62
N HIS A 93 -2.86 1.18 7.76
CA HIS A 93 -1.56 1.47 7.14
C HIS A 93 -1.26 0.48 6.00
N ILE A 94 -0.26 0.81 5.18
CA ILE A 94 0.26 0.00 4.08
C ILE A 94 1.77 -0.12 4.25
N ASP A 95 2.28 -1.35 4.23
CA ASP A 95 3.72 -1.64 4.26
C ASP A 95 4.18 -2.08 2.86
N PHE A 96 5.19 -1.40 2.33
CA PHE A 96 5.90 -1.79 1.11
C PHE A 96 7.16 -2.52 1.51
N PHE A 97 7.25 -3.79 1.16
CA PHE A 97 8.46 -4.59 1.34
C PHE A 97 9.37 -4.35 0.15
N VAL A 98 10.57 -3.84 0.42
CA VAL A 98 11.53 -3.41 -0.59
C VAL A 98 12.94 -3.96 -0.38
#